data_AF-A0A2D4K0E6-F1
#
_entry.id   AF-A0A2D4K0E6-F1
#
_cell.length_a   1.000
_cell.length_b   1.000
_cell.length_c   1.000
_cell.angle_alpha   90.00
_cell.angle_beta   90.00
_cell.angle_gamma   90.00
#
_symmetry.space_group_name_H-M   'P 1'
#
loop_
_entity.id
_entity.type
_entity.pdbx_description
1 polymer ?
#
loop_
_entity_poly.entity_id
_entity_poly.type
_entity_poly.pdbx_seq_one_letter_code
_entity_poly.pdbx_strand_id
1 'polypeptide(L)'
;ADEEEWIVAKDKPTYDEIFYTLSPVNGRISGANAKKDMLTSKLPNSVLGKIWKLADCDNDGMLDEEEFALAKHLIKIKLEGYELPNILPIHLVPPAHRKNMRGIER
;
A
#
# COMPACT_ATOMS: atom_id res chain seq x y z
N ALA A 1 19.07 16.13 5.39
CA ALA A 1 17.92 17.05 5.24
C ALA A 1 16.76 16.18 4.83
N ASP A 2 16.03 15.73 5.85
CA ASP A 2 14.67 15.20 5.81
C ASP A 2 14.38 14.25 4.63
N GLU A 3 14.87 13.01 4.73
CA GLU A 3 14.16 11.90 4.10
C GLU A 3 12.77 11.90 4.72
N GLU A 4 11.78 12.46 4.00
CA GLU A 4 10.38 12.49 4.43
C GLU A 4 9.99 11.10 4.95
N GLU A 5 9.93 10.99 6.28
CA GLU A 5 9.75 9.73 7.01
C GLU A 5 8.48 9.09 6.47
N TRP A 6 8.63 8.01 5.72
CA TRP A 6 7.47 7.29 5.20
C TRP A 6 6.68 6.77 6.39
N ILE A 7 5.48 7.30 6.62
CA ILE A 7 4.73 7.07 7.87
C ILE A 7 4.49 5.58 8.10
N VAL A 8 4.29 4.84 7.01
CA VAL A 8 4.07 3.40 7.00
C VAL A 8 5.30 2.61 7.48
N ALA A 9 6.52 3.15 7.35
CA ALA A 9 7.75 2.48 7.75
C ALA A 9 7.76 2.04 9.22
N LYS A 10 7.05 2.76 10.10
CA LYS A 10 6.91 2.43 11.53
C LYS A 10 6.17 1.11 11.76
N ASP A 11 5.14 0.85 10.97
CA ASP A 11 4.29 -0.35 11.06
C ASP A 11 4.71 -1.43 10.02
N LYS A 12 5.65 -1.11 9.11
CA LYS A 12 6.11 -2.02 8.04
C LYS A 12 6.52 -3.40 8.54
N PRO A 13 7.28 -3.57 9.64
CA PRO A 13 7.65 -4.91 10.10
C PRO A 13 6.45 -5.83 10.36
N THR A 14 5.36 -5.29 10.91
CA THR A 14 4.12 -6.05 11.14
C THR A 14 3.41 -6.40 9.83
N TYR A 15 3.47 -5.52 8.83
CA TYR A 15 2.89 -5.79 7.52
C TYR A 15 3.73 -6.78 6.71
N ASP A 16 5.05 -6.73 6.83
CA ASP A 16 5.97 -7.67 6.20
C ASP A 16 5.71 -9.10 6.68
N GLU A 17 5.46 -9.31 7.99
CA GLU A 17 5.07 -10.62 8.52
C GLU A 17 3.85 -11.19 7.78
N ILE A 18 2.81 -10.37 7.58
CA ILE A 18 1.61 -10.76 6.83
C ILE A 18 1.97 -10.99 5.36
N PHE A 19 2.76 -10.11 4.75
CA PHE A 19 3.18 -10.21 3.35
C PHE A 19 3.85 -11.57 3.07
N TYR A 20 4.78 -11.99 3.91
CA TYR A 20 5.47 -13.27 3.75
C TYR A 20 4.54 -14.49 3.96
N THR A 21 3.50 -14.38 4.80
CA THR A 21 2.49 -15.45 4.93
C THR A 21 1.67 -15.65 3.64
N LEU A 22 1.58 -14.62 2.79
CA LEU A 22 0.89 -14.68 1.49
C LEU A 22 1.74 -15.30 0.38
N SER A 23 2.94 -15.80 0.71
CA SER A 23 3.86 -16.49 -0.21
C SER A 23 4.19 -15.65 -1.45
N PRO A 24 4.91 -14.51 -1.28
CA PRO A 24 5.31 -13.66 -2.40
C PRO A 24 6.21 -14.42 -3.37
N VAL A 25 6.06 -14.11 -4.66
CA VAL A 25 6.88 -14.63 -5.75
C VAL A 25 7.71 -13.47 -6.30
N ASN A 26 9.04 -13.60 -6.27
CA ASN A 26 9.98 -12.54 -6.69
C ASN A 26 9.77 -11.21 -5.95
N GLY A 27 9.45 -11.25 -4.66
CA GLY A 27 9.24 -10.05 -3.84
C GLY A 27 7.91 -9.34 -4.08
N ARG A 28 6.96 -9.99 -4.77
CA ARG A 28 5.61 -9.46 -5.04
C ARG A 28 4.53 -10.49 -4.75
N ILE A 29 3.39 -10.04 -4.25
CA ILE A 29 2.19 -10.88 -4.13
C ILE A 29 1.24 -10.59 -5.31
N SER A 30 0.57 -11.62 -5.79
CA SER A 30 -0.45 -11.46 -6.83
C SER A 30 -1.63 -10.65 -6.30
N GLY A 31 -2.30 -9.91 -7.19
CA GLY A 31 -3.53 -9.20 -6.80
C GLY A 31 -4.64 -10.11 -6.26
N ALA A 32 -4.65 -11.40 -6.63
CA ALA A 32 -5.56 -12.36 -6.04
C ALA A 32 -5.26 -12.62 -4.55
N ASN A 33 -3.99 -12.81 -4.19
CA ASN A 33 -3.56 -13.04 -2.79
C ASN A 33 -3.77 -11.78 -1.96
N ALA A 34 -3.33 -10.64 -2.48
CA ALA A 34 -3.51 -9.34 -1.84
C ALA A 34 -5.00 -9.04 -1.60
N LYS A 35 -5.86 -9.19 -2.62
CA LYS A 35 -7.31 -9.00 -2.49
C LYS A 35 -7.91 -9.92 -1.44
N LYS A 36 -7.48 -11.18 -1.38
CA LYS A 36 -7.95 -12.15 -0.37
C LYS A 36 -7.61 -11.68 1.05
N ASP A 37 -6.39 -11.18 1.27
CA ASP A 37 -6.02 -10.57 2.56
C ASP A 37 -6.84 -9.31 2.85
N MET A 38 -6.97 -8.39 1.89
CA MET A 38 -7.75 -7.16 2.06
C MET A 38 -9.21 -7.44 2.44
N LEU A 39 -9.82 -8.49 1.89
CA LEU A 39 -11.19 -8.90 2.22
C LEU A 39 -11.34 -9.35 3.69
N THR A 40 -10.27 -9.79 4.36
CA THR A 40 -10.32 -10.16 5.78
C THR A 40 -10.60 -8.96 6.69
N SER A 41 -10.33 -7.73 6.23
CA SER A 41 -10.62 -6.49 6.95
C SER A 41 -12.11 -6.19 7.08
N LYS A 42 -12.98 -6.89 6.35
CA LYS A 42 -14.44 -6.70 6.29
C LYS A 42 -14.88 -5.30 5.83
N LEU A 43 -13.99 -4.55 5.18
CA LEU A 43 -14.33 -3.28 4.55
C LEU A 43 -15.17 -3.50 3.27
N PRO A 44 -16.02 -2.53 2.88
CA PRO A 44 -16.79 -2.62 1.63
C PRO A 44 -15.88 -2.72 0.41
N ASN A 45 -16.30 -3.50 -0.61
CA ASN A 45 -15.54 -3.66 -1.86
C ASN A 45 -15.21 -2.33 -2.55
N SER A 46 -16.09 -1.33 -2.46
CA SER A 46 -15.84 0.02 -3.00
C SER A 46 -14.62 0.68 -2.33
N VAL A 47 -14.50 0.54 -1.01
CA VAL A 47 -13.37 1.04 -0.22
C VAL A 47 -12.11 0.27 -0.55
N LEU A 48 -12.17 -1.07 -0.58
CA LEU A 48 -11.02 -1.91 -0.92
C LEU A 48 -10.49 -1.61 -2.33
N GLY A 49 -11.38 -1.36 -3.29
CA GLY A 49 -11.01 -0.95 -4.65
C GLY A 49 -10.30 0.41 -4.68
N LYS A 50 -10.70 1.35 -3.81
CA LYS A 50 -9.98 2.63 -3.66
C LYS A 50 -8.60 2.43 -3.05
N ILE A 51 -8.49 1.61 -2.01
CA ILE A 51 -7.20 1.27 -1.37
C ILE A 51 -6.27 0.60 -2.36
N TRP A 52 -6.75 -0.36 -3.14
CA TRP A 52 -5.98 -1.02 -4.19
C TRP A 52 -5.34 0.00 -5.14
N LYS A 53 -6.15 0.89 -5.72
CA LYS A 53 -5.69 1.92 -6.66
C LYS A 53 -4.71 2.92 -6.06
N LEU A 54 -4.72 3.10 -4.75
CA LEU A 54 -3.77 3.98 -4.06
C LEU A 54 -2.48 3.24 -3.70
N ALA A 55 -2.56 1.93 -3.45
CA ALA A 55 -1.44 1.11 -3.04
C ALA A 55 -0.59 0.63 -4.23
N ASP A 56 -1.25 0.17 -5.30
CA ASP A 56 -0.67 -0.27 -6.57
C ASP A 56 -0.14 0.95 -7.34
N CYS A 57 1.07 1.40 -6.97
CA CYS A 57 1.66 2.66 -7.41
C CYS A 57 2.20 2.54 -8.82
N ASP A 58 2.74 1.37 -9.19
CA ASP A 58 3.24 1.10 -10.53
C ASP A 58 2.16 0.53 -11.49
N ASN A 59 0.95 0.25 -10.98
CA ASN A 59 -0.19 -0.29 -11.74
C ASN A 59 0.12 -1.62 -12.43
N ASP A 60 0.99 -2.44 -11.84
CA ASP A 60 1.36 -3.74 -12.38
C ASP A 60 0.36 -4.86 -12.03
N GLY A 61 -0.61 -4.58 -11.15
CA GLY A 61 -1.64 -5.52 -10.72
C GLY A 61 -1.15 -6.54 -9.67
N MET A 62 0.05 -6.34 -9.16
CA MET A 62 0.67 -7.03 -8.04
C MET A 62 0.92 -6.00 -6.93
N LEU A 63 1.40 -6.46 -5.77
CA LEU A 63 1.89 -5.56 -4.74
C LEU A 63 3.24 -6.07 -4.27
N ASP A 64 4.23 -5.19 -4.24
CA ASP A 64 5.46 -5.47 -3.50
C ASP A 64 5.31 -5.24 -1.99
N GLU A 65 6.40 -5.41 -1.25
CA GLU A 65 6.40 -5.23 0.20
C GLU A 65 5.99 -3.82 0.65
N GLU A 66 6.37 -2.79 -0.10
CA GLU A 66 6.06 -1.41 0.28
C GLU A 66 4.62 -1.03 -0.08
N GLU A 67 4.16 -1.46 -1.25
CA GLU A 67 2.79 -1.27 -1.70
C GLU A 67 1.80 -2.04 -0.83
N PHE A 68 2.15 -3.27 -0.43
CA PHE A 68 1.33 -4.04 0.50
C PHE A 68 1.28 -3.37 1.88
N ALA A 69 2.42 -2.91 2.41
CA ALA A 69 2.45 -2.17 3.66
C ALA A 69 1.55 -0.91 3.59
N LEU A 70 1.59 -0.19 2.47
CA LEU A 70 0.70 0.94 2.23
C LEU A 70 -0.78 0.52 2.23
N ALA A 71 -1.13 -0.58 1.53
CA ALA A 71 -2.50 -1.10 1.52
C ALA A 71 -2.99 -1.43 2.93
N LYS A 72 -2.17 -2.09 3.76
CA LYS A 72 -2.52 -2.41 5.16
C LYS A 72 -2.67 -1.17 6.01
N HIS A 73 -1.83 -0.17 5.81
CA HIS A 73 -1.93 1.10 6.52
C HIS A 73 -3.22 1.85 6.16
N LEU A 74 -3.59 1.92 4.88
CA LEU A 74 -4.86 2.53 4.45
C LEU A 74 -6.08 1.78 5.00
N ILE A 75 -6.02 0.44 5.07
CA ILE A 75 -7.06 -0.36 5.73
C ILE A 75 -7.16 0.02 7.21
N LYS A 76 -6.03 0.11 7.92
CA LYS A 76 -5.97 0.50 9.34
C LYS A 76 -6.60 1.88 9.56
N ILE A 77 -6.20 2.89 8.78
CA ILE A 77 -6.78 4.25 8.81
C ILE A 77 -8.30 4.20 8.65
N LYS A 78 -8.80 3.42 7.68
CA LYS A 78 -10.24 3.32 7.45
C LYS A 78 -10.99 2.58 8.56
N LEU A 79 -10.36 1.57 9.17
CA LEU A 79 -10.90 0.85 10.34
C LEU A 79 -10.93 1.73 11.60
N GLU A 80 -9.98 2.66 11.74
CA GLU A 80 -9.96 3.68 12.79
C GLU A 80 -11.02 4.78 12.59
N GLY A 81 -11.75 4.76 11.46
CA GLY A 81 -12.85 5.67 11.16
C GLY A 81 -12.46 6.91 10.35
N TYR A 82 -11.20 7.00 9.91
CA TYR A 82 -10.76 8.10 9.05
C TYR A 82 -11.16 7.88 7.58
N GLU A 83 -11.25 8.96 6.82
CA GLU A 83 -11.52 8.91 5.39
C GLU A 83 -10.25 8.70 4.56
N LEU A 84 -10.37 7.93 3.49
CA LEU A 84 -9.26 7.67 2.58
C LEU A 84 -9.06 8.88 1.65
N PRO A 85 -7.81 9.34 1.45
CA PRO A 85 -7.54 10.43 0.51
C PRO A 85 -7.91 10.02 -0.92
N ASN A 86 -8.26 10.98 -1.77
CA ASN A 86 -8.53 10.70 -3.19
C ASN A 86 -7.25 10.54 -4.01
N ILE A 87 -6.17 11.16 -3.56
CA ILE A 87 -4.84 11.14 -4.17
C ILE A 87 -3.86 10.82 -3.06
N LEU A 88 -2.93 9.90 -3.32
CA LEU A 88 -1.95 9.49 -2.33
C LEU A 88 -0.99 10.68 -2.04
N PRO A 89 -0.96 11.22 -0.80
CA PRO A 89 -0.04 12.30 -0.48
C PRO A 89 1.41 11.79 -0.42
N ILE A 90 2.38 12.66 -0.71
CA ILE A 90 3.79 12.27 -0.89
C ILE A 90 4.41 11.54 0.31
N HIS A 91 3.98 11.87 1.52
CA HIS A 91 4.44 11.22 2.76
C HIS A 91 3.91 9.79 2.95
N LEU A 92 2.85 9.40 2.23
CA LEU A 92 2.37 8.02 2.17
C LEU A 92 2.92 7.26 0.95
N VAL A 93 3.44 7.95 -0.06
CA VAL A 93 4.04 7.31 -1.23
C VAL A 93 5.27 6.51 -0.80
N PRO A 94 5.35 5.22 -1.16
CA PRO A 94 6.52 4.39 -0.90
C PRO A 94 7.80 5.00 -1.47
N PRO A 95 8.91 5.05 -0.72
CA PRO A 95 10.16 5.64 -1.17
C PRO A 95 10.66 5.09 -2.51
N ALA A 96 10.50 3.79 -2.78
CA ALA A 96 10.89 3.19 -4.06
C ALA A 96 10.09 3.75 -5.24
N HIS A 97 8.84 4.13 -5.01
CA HIS A 97 7.90 4.62 -6.02
C HIS A 97 7.92 6.15 -6.18
N ARG A 98 8.49 6.90 -5.23
CA ARG A 98 8.62 8.38 -5.31
C ARG A 98 9.42 8.85 -6.54
N LYS A 99 10.37 8.05 -7.03
CA LYS A 99 11.18 8.41 -8.21
C LYS A 99 10.36 8.44 -9.51
N ASN A 100 9.31 7.62 -9.61
CA ASN A 100 8.44 7.63 -10.79
C ASN A 100 7.55 8.89 -10.86
N MET A 101 7.27 9.54 -9.72
CA MET A 101 6.58 10.84 -9.68
C MET A 101 7.49 12.05 -9.97
N ARG A 102 8.79 11.99 -9.65
CA ARG A 102 9.75 13.09 -9.90
C ARG A 102 10.14 13.26 -11.38
N GLY A 103 9.67 12.39 -12.27
CA GLY A 103 9.93 12.47 -13.71
C GLY A 103 9.04 13.46 -14.48
N ILE A 104 8.00 14.04 -13.85
CA ILE A 104 7.02 14.93 -14.51
C ILE A 104 7.44 16.41 -14.45
N GLU A 105 8.62 16.73 -13.92
CA GLU A 105 9.13 18.11 -13.79
C GLU A 105 10.38 18.36 -14.63
N ARG A 106 10.34 18.01 -15.93
CA ARG A 106 11.31 18.48 -16.94
C ARG A 106 10.65 18.78 -18.27
#